data_AF-A0A8C3SN82-F1
#
_entry.id   AF-A0A8C3SN82-F1
#
_cell.length_a   1.000
_cell.length_b   1.000
_cell.length_c   1.000
_cell.angle_alpha   90.00
_cell.angle_beta   90.00
_cell.angle_gamma   90.00
#
_symmetry.space_group_name_H-M   'P 1'
#
loop_
_entity.id
_entity.type
_entity.pdbx_description
1 polymer ?
#
loop_
_entity_poly.entity_id
_entity_poly.type
_entity_poly.pdbx_seq_one_letter_code
_entity_poly.pdbx_strand_id
1 'polypeptide(L)'
;MSPRRAPIDVVGPQSPAPSPITNPSTPPRPSPLPWHPPLLLPPDSIPSDPPRPHPHSPRCPLPTSTSAPHHPFGYRLYLRLYPDGDGDGRGTHLSLFMALAKGPYDDLLPWPFLHKVTFYLLDPWRRRPPLRETFAPDPHSTSFQQPRGQRNVASGSPLFAPHGQLQNYLKDNTLYVKAVLPFAGL
;
A
#
# COMPACT_ATOMS: atom_id res chain seq x y z
N MET A 1 -40.88 -30.68 -51.97
CA MET A 1 -39.98 -30.71 -50.81
C MET A 1 -38.58 -31.05 -51.31
N SER A 2 -37.68 -30.08 -51.34
CA SER A 2 -36.30 -30.24 -51.80
C SER A 2 -35.46 -31.04 -50.80
N PRO A 3 -34.62 -31.99 -51.22
CA PRO A 3 -33.57 -32.51 -50.36
C PRO A 3 -32.37 -31.55 -50.35
N ARG A 4 -31.99 -31.13 -49.15
CA ARG A 4 -30.89 -30.21 -48.84
C ARG A 4 -29.54 -30.87 -49.12
N ARG A 5 -28.64 -30.13 -49.78
CA ARG A 5 -27.20 -30.43 -49.90
C ARG A 5 -26.54 -30.49 -48.51
N ALA A 6 -25.66 -31.46 -48.32
CA ALA A 6 -24.66 -31.46 -47.25
C ALA A 6 -23.60 -30.36 -47.50
N PRO A 7 -23.05 -29.71 -46.46
CA PRO A 7 -21.88 -28.86 -46.61
C PRO A 7 -20.60 -29.71 -46.68
N ILE A 8 -19.72 -29.31 -47.60
CA ILE A 8 -18.41 -29.87 -47.91
C ILE A 8 -17.38 -29.24 -46.96
N ASP A 9 -16.55 -30.06 -46.33
CA ASP A 9 -15.37 -29.64 -45.58
C ASP A 9 -14.36 -28.94 -46.51
N VAL A 10 -14.05 -27.68 -46.21
CA VAL A 10 -12.95 -26.95 -46.86
C VAL A 10 -11.72 -27.09 -45.97
N VAL A 11 -10.87 -28.07 -46.28
CA VAL A 11 -9.52 -28.17 -45.75
C VAL A 11 -8.67 -27.10 -46.41
N GLY A 12 -8.34 -26.05 -45.66
CA GLY A 12 -7.36 -25.04 -46.06
C GLY A 12 -5.93 -25.58 -45.96
N PRO A 13 -5.00 -25.15 -46.84
CA PRO A 13 -3.63 -25.66 -46.87
C PRO A 13 -2.85 -25.24 -45.61
N GLN A 14 -2.22 -26.23 -44.96
CA GLN A 14 -1.31 -26.06 -43.83
C GLN A 14 -0.09 -25.23 -44.23
N SER A 15 0.21 -24.21 -43.42
CA SER A 15 1.42 -23.38 -43.55
C SER A 15 2.65 -24.18 -43.09
N PRO A 16 3.80 -24.11 -43.79
CA PRO A 16 4.99 -24.88 -43.43
C PRO A 16 5.66 -24.36 -42.14
N ALA A 17 6.14 -25.31 -41.33
CA ALA A 17 6.78 -25.08 -40.04
C ALA A 17 8.09 -24.27 -40.15
N PRO A 18 8.43 -23.45 -39.14
CA PRO A 18 9.70 -22.69 -39.12
C PRO A 18 10.90 -23.59 -38.77
N SER A 19 12.02 -23.35 -39.46
CA SER A 19 13.30 -24.03 -39.26
C SER A 19 13.94 -23.72 -37.89
N PRO A 20 14.77 -24.64 -37.34
CA PRO A 20 15.36 -24.46 -36.02
C PRO A 20 16.43 -23.37 -36.00
N ILE A 21 16.30 -22.45 -35.03
CA ILE A 21 17.27 -21.39 -34.74
C ILE A 21 18.43 -22.00 -33.94
N THR A 22 19.63 -21.92 -34.49
CA THR A 22 20.88 -22.32 -33.82
C THR A 22 21.28 -21.26 -32.79
N ASN A 23 21.29 -21.62 -31.51
CA ASN A 23 21.69 -20.77 -30.38
C ASN A 23 23.19 -20.40 -30.42
N PRO A 24 23.57 -19.12 -30.24
CA PRO A 24 24.92 -18.75 -29.86
C PRO A 24 25.09 -18.71 -28.33
N SER A 25 25.93 -19.63 -27.82
CA SER A 25 26.86 -19.53 -26.70
C SER A 25 26.47 -18.75 -25.43
N THR A 26 26.16 -19.49 -24.37
CA THR A 26 26.13 -19.03 -22.97
C THR A 26 27.55 -18.69 -22.48
N PRO A 27 27.80 -17.53 -21.85
CA PRO A 27 29.10 -17.29 -21.19
C PRO A 27 29.26 -18.15 -19.93
N PRO A 28 30.48 -18.59 -19.58
CA PRO A 28 30.70 -19.42 -18.40
C PRO A 28 30.47 -18.66 -17.09
N ARG A 29 29.92 -19.37 -16.11
CA ARG A 29 29.63 -18.89 -14.74
C ARG A 29 30.94 -18.63 -13.99
N PRO A 30 31.11 -17.50 -13.27
CA PRO A 30 32.28 -17.29 -12.44
C PRO A 30 32.31 -18.27 -11.26
N SER A 31 33.49 -18.81 -10.98
CA SER A 31 33.78 -19.72 -9.86
C SER A 31 33.55 -19.02 -8.52
N PRO A 32 32.95 -19.69 -7.51
CA PRO A 32 32.83 -19.10 -6.18
C PRO A 32 34.20 -19.07 -5.49
N LEU A 33 34.56 -17.90 -4.93
CA LEU A 33 35.70 -17.75 -4.04
C LEU A 33 35.51 -18.62 -2.78
N PRO A 34 36.57 -19.20 -2.21
CA PRO A 34 36.48 -19.97 -0.97
C PRO A 34 36.05 -19.07 0.20
N TRP A 35 35.12 -19.58 1.00
CA TRP A 35 34.65 -18.93 2.22
C TRP A 35 35.74 -18.96 3.29
N HIS A 36 36.10 -17.80 3.83
CA HIS A 36 36.87 -17.71 5.08
C HIS A 36 35.90 -17.56 6.25
N PRO A 37 35.98 -18.42 7.29
CA PRO A 37 35.24 -18.18 8.52
C PRO A 37 35.76 -16.91 9.22
N PRO A 38 34.89 -16.08 9.81
CA PRO A 38 35.35 -14.93 10.58
C PRO A 38 36.13 -15.41 11.80
N LEU A 39 37.27 -14.77 12.05
CA LEU A 39 38.09 -14.97 13.24
C LEU A 39 37.24 -14.68 14.48
N LEU A 40 36.95 -15.73 15.25
CA LEU A 40 36.37 -15.61 16.59
C LEU A 40 37.37 -14.87 17.47
N LEU A 41 37.03 -13.63 17.86
CA LEU A 41 37.74 -12.92 18.92
C LEU A 41 37.48 -13.63 20.27
N PRO A 42 38.49 -13.71 21.15
CA PRO A 42 38.36 -14.37 22.46
C PRO A 42 37.34 -13.65 23.36
N PRO A 43 36.62 -14.38 24.23
CA PRO A 43 35.55 -13.84 25.05
C PRO A 43 36.11 -13.27 26.35
N ASP A 44 36.91 -12.22 26.29
CA ASP A 44 37.34 -11.50 27.50
C ASP A 44 37.59 -10.02 27.17
N SER A 45 36.49 -9.29 27.00
CA SER A 45 36.43 -7.82 27.05
C SER A 45 34.96 -7.38 27.08
N ILE A 46 34.25 -7.71 28.16
CA ILE A 46 32.99 -7.04 28.50
C ILE A 46 33.34 -5.94 29.50
N PRO A 47 33.35 -4.64 29.14
CA PRO A 47 33.43 -3.58 30.13
C PRO A 47 32.07 -3.50 30.83
N SER A 48 32.06 -3.78 32.13
CA SER A 48 30.93 -3.49 33.01
C SER A 48 30.87 -1.97 33.24
N ASP A 49 30.16 -1.25 32.39
CA ASP A 49 29.30 -0.11 32.74
C ASP A 49 28.86 0.65 31.47
N PRO A 50 27.57 1.02 31.32
CA PRO A 50 27.16 1.96 30.28
C PRO A 50 27.71 3.36 30.60
N PRO A 51 28.30 4.08 29.63
CA PRO A 51 28.76 5.44 29.87
C PRO A 51 27.57 6.36 30.21
N ARG A 52 27.74 7.12 31.28
CA ARG A 52 26.80 8.14 31.75
C ARG A 52 26.56 9.16 30.62
N PRO A 53 25.32 9.51 30.26
CA PRO A 53 25.08 10.42 29.14
C PRO A 53 25.59 11.83 29.47
N HIS A 54 26.47 12.35 28.62
CA HIS A 54 26.90 13.75 28.66
C HIS A 54 25.70 14.67 28.41
N PRO A 55 25.51 15.75 29.19
CA PRO A 55 24.52 16.76 28.86
C PRO A 55 25.07 17.55 27.66
N HIS A 56 24.17 17.98 26.76
CA HIS A 56 24.47 18.80 25.56
C HIS A 56 24.82 18.05 24.27
N SER A 57 23.89 17.21 23.81
CA SER A 57 23.64 17.06 22.37
C SER A 57 22.18 17.42 22.11
N PRO A 58 21.86 18.45 21.29
CA PRO A 58 20.47 18.68 20.89
C PRO A 58 20.02 17.48 20.08
N ARG A 59 19.09 16.70 20.65
CA ARG A 59 18.41 15.64 19.91
C ARG A 59 17.70 16.31 18.75
N CYS A 60 18.13 16.04 17.52
CA CYS A 60 17.31 16.28 16.34
C CYS A 60 15.98 15.56 16.57
N PRO A 61 14.83 16.25 16.61
CA PRO A 61 13.56 15.56 16.61
C PRO A 61 13.49 14.78 15.30
N LEU A 62 13.27 13.47 15.39
CA LEU A 62 12.80 12.66 14.26
C LEU A 62 11.61 13.39 13.61
N PRO A 63 11.45 13.36 12.28
CA PRO A 63 10.25 13.92 11.65
C PRO A 63 9.05 13.10 12.12
N THR A 64 8.41 13.54 13.20
CA THR A 64 7.06 13.11 13.53
C THR A 64 6.22 13.48 12.32
N SER A 65 5.54 12.48 11.78
CA SER A 65 4.53 12.64 10.74
C SER A 65 3.51 13.70 11.21
N THR A 66 3.77 14.96 10.88
CA THR A 66 2.84 16.05 11.18
C THR A 66 1.78 15.97 10.10
N SER A 67 0.72 15.20 10.37
CA SER A 67 -0.53 15.34 9.65
C SER A 67 -0.96 16.80 9.83
N ALA A 68 -1.09 17.55 8.73
CA ALA A 68 -1.69 18.87 8.77
C ALA A 68 -3.04 18.78 9.52
N PRO A 69 -3.38 19.75 10.38
CA PRO A 69 -4.64 19.70 11.11
C PRO A 69 -5.78 19.64 10.09
N HIS A 70 -6.54 18.55 10.13
CA HIS A 70 -7.91 18.55 9.62
C HIS A 70 -8.62 19.76 10.23
N HIS A 71 -9.50 20.41 9.46
CA HIS A 71 -10.15 21.67 9.84
C HIS A 71 -10.45 21.69 11.36
N PRO A 72 -10.03 22.73 12.11
CA PRO A 72 -10.01 22.68 13.57
C PRO A 72 -11.36 22.35 14.21
N PHE A 73 -12.45 22.55 13.45
CA PHE A 73 -13.83 22.27 13.83
C PHE A 73 -14.49 21.13 13.03
N GLY A 74 -13.69 20.23 12.42
CA GLY A 74 -14.18 19.17 11.54
C GLY A 74 -14.15 17.77 12.14
N TYR A 75 -14.53 16.77 11.34
CA TYR A 75 -14.46 15.36 11.72
C TYR A 75 -13.03 14.95 12.12
N ARG A 76 -12.91 14.20 13.22
CA ARG A 76 -11.64 13.58 13.60
C ARG A 76 -11.51 12.21 12.92
N LEU A 77 -10.44 12.03 12.16
CA LEU A 77 -10.18 10.84 11.37
C LEU A 77 -8.85 10.18 11.77
N TYR A 78 -8.81 8.86 11.66
CA TYR A 78 -7.58 8.07 11.76
C TYR A 78 -7.40 7.26 10.49
N LEU A 79 -6.18 7.22 9.97
CA LEU A 79 -5.79 6.31 8.90
C LEU A 79 -5.07 5.09 9.49
N ARG A 80 -5.40 3.91 8.99
CA ARG A 80 -4.75 2.65 9.33
C ARG A 80 -4.22 2.01 8.06
N LEU A 81 -2.95 1.61 8.10
CA LEU A 81 -2.23 1.05 6.97
C LEU A 81 -1.68 -0.31 7.37
N TYR A 82 -1.88 -1.31 6.53
CA TYR A 82 -1.35 -2.66 6.70
C TYR A 82 -0.46 -3.01 5.50
N PRO A 83 0.87 -2.96 5.65
CA PRO A 83 1.79 -3.25 4.55
C PRO A 83 1.59 -4.64 3.96
N ASP A 84 1.37 -5.63 4.82
CA ASP A 84 1.14 -7.04 4.45
C ASP A 84 -0.33 -7.36 4.20
N GLY A 85 -1.19 -6.34 4.17
CA GLY A 85 -2.62 -6.49 3.91
C GLY A 85 -3.46 -6.99 5.09
N ASP A 86 -4.77 -6.83 4.95
CA ASP A 86 -5.80 -7.26 5.90
C ASP A 86 -7.02 -7.81 5.14
N GLY A 87 -7.79 -8.70 5.77
CA GLY A 87 -8.94 -9.36 5.14
C GLY A 87 -8.59 -10.02 3.80
N ASP A 88 -9.36 -9.69 2.75
CA ASP A 88 -9.20 -10.23 1.40
C ASP A 88 -7.84 -9.89 0.76
N GLY A 89 -7.17 -8.83 1.23
CA GLY A 89 -5.85 -8.41 0.73
C GLY A 89 -4.68 -8.98 1.49
N ARG A 90 -4.92 -9.80 2.51
CA ARG A 90 -3.86 -10.34 3.37
C ARG A 90 -2.82 -11.13 2.55
N GLY A 91 -1.55 -10.77 2.75
CA GLY A 91 -0.39 -11.36 2.08
C GLY A 91 -0.23 -11.00 0.60
N THR A 92 -1.12 -10.18 0.02
CA THR A 92 -1.14 -9.91 -1.42
C THR A 92 -1.21 -8.42 -1.78
N HIS A 93 -1.78 -7.59 -0.90
CA HIS A 93 -1.99 -6.17 -1.11
C HIS A 93 -1.55 -5.36 0.11
N LEU A 94 -1.20 -4.09 -0.14
CA LEU A 94 -1.24 -3.05 0.88
C LEU A 94 -2.71 -2.70 1.13
N SER A 95 -3.17 -2.74 2.37
CA SER A 95 -4.54 -2.36 2.72
C SER A 95 -4.60 -1.02 3.46
N LEU A 96 -5.60 -0.20 3.14
CA LEU A 96 -5.81 1.11 3.76
C LEU A 96 -7.23 1.26 4.29
N PHE A 97 -7.34 1.72 5.53
CA PHE A 97 -8.63 1.96 6.18
C PHE A 97 -8.63 3.30 6.88
N MET A 98 -9.82 3.86 7.08
CA MET A 98 -10.01 4.99 7.97
C MET A 98 -11.04 4.69 9.04
N ALA A 99 -10.92 5.35 10.18
CA ALA A 99 -11.92 5.32 11.24
C ALA A 99 -12.29 6.75 11.63
N LEU A 100 -13.59 6.97 11.85
CA LEU A 100 -14.09 8.14 12.56
C LEU A 100 -13.77 8.01 14.04
N ALA A 101 -13.38 9.10 14.66
CA ALA A 101 -13.10 9.16 16.07
C ALA A 101 -13.85 10.30 16.72
N LYS A 102 -14.09 10.16 18.03
CA LYS A 102 -14.79 11.19 18.78
C LYS A 102 -14.01 12.50 18.75
N GLY A 103 -14.65 13.52 18.21
CA GLY A 103 -14.18 14.90 18.14
C GLY A 103 -14.90 15.79 19.15
N PRO A 104 -14.30 16.94 19.51
CA PRO A 104 -14.93 17.92 20.39
C PRO A 104 -16.11 18.68 19.74
N TYR A 105 -16.28 18.57 18.42
CA TYR A 105 -17.30 19.28 17.65
C TYR A 105 -18.32 18.34 17.00
N ASP A 106 -18.36 17.06 17.39
CA ASP A 106 -19.21 16.06 16.73
C ASP A 106 -20.69 16.43 16.75
N ASP A 107 -21.18 17.11 17.81
CA ASP A 107 -22.58 17.53 17.93
C ASP A 107 -22.97 18.65 16.94
N LEU A 108 -21.99 19.31 16.33
CA LEU A 108 -22.18 20.36 15.32
C LEU A 108 -22.02 19.85 13.88
N LEU A 109 -21.56 18.61 13.72
CA LEU A 109 -21.28 18.03 12.42
C LEU A 109 -22.48 17.23 11.90
N PRO A 110 -22.70 17.17 10.58
CA PRO A 110 -23.75 16.33 10.02
C PRO A 110 -23.43 14.85 10.23
N TRP A 111 -24.46 14.05 10.49
CA TRP A 111 -24.35 12.60 10.62
C TRP A 111 -25.50 11.89 9.87
N PRO A 112 -25.27 10.70 9.30
CA PRO A 112 -23.99 9.98 9.24
C PRO A 112 -22.95 10.70 8.35
N PHE A 113 -21.70 10.27 8.45
CA PHE A 113 -20.62 10.80 7.63
C PHE A 113 -20.80 10.33 6.17
N LEU A 114 -20.99 11.27 5.24
CA LEU A 114 -21.33 10.98 3.83
C LEU A 114 -20.27 11.42 2.82
N HIS A 115 -19.17 12.02 3.27
CA HIS A 115 -18.14 12.49 2.36
C HIS A 115 -17.41 11.32 1.71
N LYS A 116 -17.33 11.31 0.37
CA LYS A 116 -16.51 10.34 -0.37
C LYS A 116 -15.06 10.44 0.09
N VAL A 117 -14.38 9.30 0.13
CA VAL A 117 -13.00 9.22 0.57
C VAL A 117 -12.19 8.65 -0.56
N THR A 118 -11.12 9.33 -0.95
CA THR A 118 -10.17 8.82 -1.93
C THR A 118 -8.80 8.61 -1.29
N PHE A 119 -8.32 7.37 -1.33
CA PHE A 119 -6.95 7.03 -1.00
C PHE A 119 -6.08 7.13 -2.24
N TYR A 120 -4.83 7.55 -2.05
CA TYR A 120 -3.81 7.66 -3.09
C TYR A 120 -2.50 7.07 -2.63
N LEU A 121 -1.86 6.31 -3.51
CA LEU A 121 -0.46 5.94 -3.42
C LEU A 121 0.29 6.79 -4.44
N LEU A 122 1.13 7.68 -3.94
CA LEU A 122 1.80 8.70 -4.74
C LEU A 122 3.14 8.17 -5.26
N ASP A 123 3.44 8.46 -6.52
CA ASP A 123 4.79 8.33 -7.07
C ASP A 123 5.62 9.55 -6.63
N PRO A 124 6.67 9.37 -5.82
CA PRO A 124 7.51 10.47 -5.32
C PRO A 124 8.22 11.25 -6.43
N TRP A 125 8.46 10.62 -7.57
CA TRP A 125 9.08 11.24 -8.73
C TRP A 125 8.06 11.83 -9.71
N ARG A 126 6.76 11.64 -9.47
CA ARG A 126 5.65 12.10 -10.33
C ARG A 126 5.80 11.67 -11.79
N ARG A 127 6.45 10.53 -12.04
CA ARG A 127 6.63 9.93 -13.37
C ARG A 127 5.37 9.18 -13.81
N ARG A 128 4.54 8.78 -12.85
CA ARG A 128 3.34 7.99 -13.05
C ARG A 128 2.14 8.60 -12.34
N PRO A 129 0.92 8.35 -12.85
CA PRO A 129 -0.28 8.71 -12.11
C PRO A 129 -0.32 7.94 -10.78
N PRO A 130 -0.87 8.54 -9.71
CA PRO A 130 -1.03 7.83 -8.44
C PRO A 130 -2.05 6.71 -8.61
N LEU A 131 -1.79 5.57 -7.96
CA LEU A 131 -2.84 4.58 -7.73
C LEU A 131 -3.87 5.22 -6.79
N ARG A 132 -5.15 5.12 -7.13
CA ARG A 132 -6.23 5.72 -6.34
C ARG A 132 -7.39 4.76 -6.20
N GLU A 133 -8.05 4.83 -5.05
CA GLU A 133 -9.31 4.16 -4.82
C GLU A 133 -10.24 5.07 -4.06
N THR A 134 -11.48 5.19 -4.54
CA THR A 134 -12.51 6.01 -3.90
C THR A 134 -13.62 5.11 -3.39
N PHE A 135 -14.03 5.30 -2.15
CA PHE A 135 -15.24 4.69 -1.63
C PHE A 135 -16.21 5.76 -1.12
N ALA A 136 -17.50 5.44 -1.20
CA ALA A 136 -18.56 6.22 -0.60
C ALA A 136 -18.97 5.55 0.73
N PRO A 137 -19.06 6.29 1.84
CA PRO A 137 -19.60 5.78 3.08
C PRO A 137 -21.01 5.23 2.92
N ASP A 138 -21.29 4.08 3.55
CA ASP A 138 -22.65 3.54 3.66
C ASP A 138 -23.36 4.19 4.86
N PRO A 139 -24.46 4.95 4.66
CA PRO A 139 -25.18 5.62 5.75
C PRO A 139 -25.77 4.65 6.79
N HIS A 140 -25.91 3.36 6.48
CA HIS A 140 -26.43 2.36 7.41
C HIS A 140 -25.32 1.65 8.19
N SER A 141 -24.06 1.79 7.79
CA SER A 141 -22.93 1.20 8.50
C SER A 141 -22.63 1.97 9.79
N THR A 142 -22.37 1.22 10.86
CA THR A 142 -21.98 1.77 12.17
C THR A 142 -20.61 2.47 12.11
N SER A 143 -19.77 2.15 11.13
CA SER A 143 -18.47 2.81 10.91
C SER A 143 -18.62 4.31 10.65
N PHE A 144 -19.73 4.74 10.05
CA PHE A 144 -19.95 6.11 9.59
C PHE A 144 -20.94 6.92 10.43
N GLN A 145 -21.44 6.35 11.54
CA GLN A 145 -22.29 7.06 12.49
C GLN A 145 -21.47 7.97 13.40
N GLN A 146 -22.16 8.88 14.11
CA GLN A 146 -21.54 9.70 15.15
C GLN A 146 -20.82 8.81 16.19
N PRO A 147 -19.50 9.00 16.42
CA PRO A 147 -18.74 8.19 17.37
C PRO A 147 -19.27 8.30 18.78
N ARG A 148 -19.69 7.16 19.35
CA ARG A 148 -20.05 7.06 20.77
C ARG A 148 -18.84 6.72 21.65
N GLY A 149 -17.91 5.91 21.12
CA GLY A 149 -16.65 5.54 21.76
C GLY A 149 -15.46 6.36 21.24
N GLN A 150 -14.23 5.93 21.54
CA GLN A 150 -13.04 6.64 21.05
C GLN A 150 -12.92 6.63 19.53
N ARG A 151 -13.21 5.49 18.90
CA ARG A 151 -13.14 5.27 17.44
C ARG A 151 -14.22 4.30 17.01
N ASN A 152 -14.78 4.52 15.84
CA ASN A 152 -15.64 3.55 15.17
C ASN A 152 -14.80 2.44 14.55
N VAL A 153 -15.47 1.40 14.06
CA VAL A 153 -14.85 0.36 13.23
C VAL A 153 -14.29 1.01 11.96
N ALA A 154 -13.07 0.61 11.58
CA ALA A 154 -12.42 1.17 10.41
C ALA A 154 -13.04 0.61 9.12
N SER A 155 -13.14 1.44 8.09
CA SER A 155 -13.62 1.07 6.76
C SER A 155 -12.71 1.65 5.69
N GLY A 156 -12.55 0.94 4.59
CA GLY A 156 -11.62 1.31 3.52
C GLY A 156 -11.44 0.22 2.50
N SER A 157 -10.24 0.10 1.95
CA SER A 157 -9.92 -0.84 0.89
C SER A 157 -8.92 -1.91 1.33
N PRO A 158 -9.35 -3.18 1.46
CA PRO A 158 -8.45 -4.30 1.70
C PRO A 158 -7.53 -4.56 0.50
N LEU A 159 -7.97 -4.27 -0.73
CA LEU A 159 -7.24 -4.56 -1.97
C LEU A 159 -6.59 -3.32 -2.60
N PHE A 160 -6.22 -2.33 -1.78
CA PHE A 160 -5.83 -1.01 -2.28
C PHE A 160 -4.67 -1.02 -3.28
N ALA A 161 -3.52 -1.62 -2.95
CA ALA A 161 -2.40 -1.70 -3.89
C ALA A 161 -1.77 -3.10 -3.90
N PRO A 162 -1.76 -3.82 -5.04
CA PRO A 162 -1.12 -5.12 -5.13
C PRO A 162 0.38 -5.01 -4.82
N HIS A 163 0.92 -5.95 -4.05
CA HIS A 163 2.35 -5.97 -3.70
C HIS A 163 3.27 -5.94 -4.92
N GLY A 164 2.89 -6.66 -5.98
CA GLY A 164 3.63 -6.66 -7.25
C GLY A 164 3.75 -5.28 -7.91
N GLN A 165 2.91 -4.31 -7.54
CA GLN A 165 2.97 -2.94 -8.06
C GLN A 165 3.67 -1.96 -7.11
N LEU A 166 3.86 -2.29 -5.82
CA LEU A 166 4.40 -1.37 -4.82
C LEU A 166 5.81 -0.88 -5.14
N GLN A 167 6.64 -1.72 -5.77
CA GLN A 167 7.99 -1.35 -6.18
C GLN A 167 8.04 -0.12 -7.10
N ASN A 168 6.96 0.13 -7.83
CA ASN A 168 6.84 1.29 -8.71
C ASN A 168 6.62 2.61 -7.97
N TYR A 169 6.26 2.55 -6.68
CA TYR A 169 5.92 3.71 -5.84
C TYR A 169 6.85 3.83 -4.61
N LEU A 170 7.78 2.89 -4.44
CA LEU A 170 8.72 2.84 -3.33
C LEU A 170 9.92 3.74 -3.62
N LYS A 171 10.23 4.67 -2.71
CA LYS A 171 11.45 5.47 -2.74
C LYS A 171 12.17 5.32 -1.42
N ASP A 172 13.41 4.85 -1.42
CA ASP A 172 14.23 4.74 -0.21
C ASP A 172 13.48 3.99 0.92
N ASN A 173 12.87 2.86 0.58
CA ASN A 173 12.01 2.06 1.47
C ASN A 173 10.82 2.83 2.08
N THR A 174 10.37 3.89 1.42
CA THR A 174 9.28 4.78 1.86
C THR A 174 8.16 4.82 0.83
N LEU A 175 6.92 4.67 1.28
CA LEU A 175 5.70 4.87 0.50
C LEU A 175 5.03 6.17 0.93
N TYR A 176 4.43 6.89 -0.02
CA TYR A 176 3.73 8.14 0.23
C TYR A 176 2.23 7.93 -0.01
N VAL A 177 1.47 7.94 1.08
CA VAL A 177 0.02 7.73 1.06
C VAL A 177 -0.69 9.04 1.38
N LYS A 178 -1.78 9.32 0.65
CA LYS A 178 -2.64 10.48 0.87
C LYS A 178 -4.09 10.04 0.93
N ALA A 179 -4.85 10.57 1.88
CA ALA A 179 -6.31 10.48 1.91
C ALA A 179 -6.90 11.87 1.61
N VAL A 180 -7.91 11.92 0.74
CA VAL A 180 -8.63 13.15 0.40
C VAL A 180 -10.10 12.96 0.67
N LEU A 181 -10.69 13.96 1.30
CA LEU A 181 -12.10 14.07 1.58
C LEU A 181 -12.60 15.36 0.95
N PRO A 182 -13.42 15.31 -0.11
CA PRO A 182 -14.02 16.50 -0.68
C PRO A 182 -15.03 17.07 0.33
N PHE A 183 -14.71 18.21 0.89
CA PHE A 183 -15.70 19.05 1.56
C PHE A 183 -16.44 19.83 0.48
N ALA A 184 -17.55 19.28 -0.02
CA ALA A 184 -18.58 20.12 -0.62
C ALA A 184 -19.28 20.85 0.53
N GLY A 185 -19.37 22.17 0.43
CA GLY A 185 -19.66 23.08 1.53
C GLY A 185 -20.91 22.78 2.36
N LEU A 186 -20.84 23.19 3.62
CA LEU A 186 -21.98 23.74 4.35
C LEU A 186 -22.36 25.09 3.72
#